data_AF-A0A4U3ACX2-F1
#
_entry.id   AF-A0A4U3ACX2-F1
#
_cell.length_a   1.000
_cell.length_b   1.000
_cell.length_c   1.000
_cell.angle_alpha   90.00
_cell.angle_beta   90.00
_cell.angle_gamma   90.00
#
_symmetry.space_group_name_H-M   'P 1'
#
loop_
_entity.id
_entity.type
_entity.pdbx_description
1 polymer ?
#
loop_
_entity_poly.entity_id
_entity_poly.type
_entity_poly.pdbx_seq_one_letter_code
_entity_poly.pdbx_strand_id
1 'polypeptide(L)'
;ELKDLTLPEVAMLAGLPKAPNNYDPTKTENIQRATERRDVVLKLMNRHGYITKAEMEEASKVKVTDGLKTATVQAMPYPAFMDAVVKEVEKELPDANIGSDGLEIYTTLDIDAQKAADRILDTNIINYPNDKFQGAFTFM
;
A
#
# COMPACT_ATOMS: atom_id res chain seq x y z
N GLU A 1 -12.78 0.73 2.95
CA GLU A 1 -12.82 1.94 2.09
C GLU A 1 -12.78 3.19 2.96
N LEU A 2 -12.62 4.39 2.38
CA LEU A 2 -12.60 5.66 3.15
C LEU A 2 -13.82 5.83 4.05
N LYS A 3 -14.98 5.31 3.63
CA LYS A 3 -16.24 5.35 4.38
C LYS A 3 -16.26 4.48 5.63
N ASP A 4 -15.34 3.54 5.76
CA ASP A 4 -15.28 2.59 6.88
C ASP A 4 -14.31 3.06 7.99
N LEU A 5 -13.70 4.25 7.83
CA LEU A 5 -12.74 4.78 8.78
C LEU A 5 -13.42 5.35 10.01
N THR A 6 -12.84 5.05 11.17
CA THR A 6 -13.27 5.60 12.46
C THR A 6 -12.81 7.05 12.63
N LEU A 7 -13.49 7.82 13.48
CA LEU A 7 -13.12 9.21 13.79
C LEU A 7 -11.63 9.41 14.15
N PRO A 8 -10.98 8.60 15.02
CA PRO A 8 -9.55 8.76 15.33
C PRO A 8 -8.64 8.48 14.12
N GLU A 9 -9.02 7.57 13.22
CA GLU A 9 -8.27 7.28 11.99
C GLU A 9 -8.38 8.43 10.98
N VAL A 10 -9.58 8.99 10.81
CA VAL A 10 -9.81 10.17 9.97
C VAL A 10 -9.01 11.37 10.50
N ALA A 11 -9.04 11.62 11.80
CA ALA A 11 -8.27 12.68 12.43
C ALA A 11 -6.75 12.48 12.27
N MET A 12 -6.30 11.23 12.30
CA MET A 12 -4.91 10.87 12.07
C MET A 12 -4.49 11.19 10.63
N LEU A 13 -5.27 10.72 9.65
CA LEU A 13 -5.02 10.97 8.23
C LEU A 13 -5.06 12.46 7.88
N ALA A 14 -5.99 13.23 8.45
CA ALA A 14 -6.06 14.68 8.26
C ALA A 14 -4.88 15.42 8.91
N GLY A 15 -4.22 14.82 9.92
CA GLY A 15 -3.06 15.40 10.61
C GLY A 15 -1.73 15.23 9.87
N LEU A 16 -1.61 14.16 9.08
CA LEU A 16 -0.38 13.73 8.39
C LEU A 16 0.19 14.75 7.38
N PRO A 17 -0.60 15.41 6.51
CA PRO A 17 -0.07 16.27 5.44
C PRO A 17 0.86 17.39 5.92
N LYS A 18 0.72 17.84 7.17
CA LYS A 18 1.57 18.90 7.74
C LYS A 18 3.04 18.48 7.85
N ALA A 19 3.31 17.23 8.21
CA ALA A 19 4.66 16.68 8.28
C ALA A 19 4.59 15.15 8.23
N PRO A 20 4.42 14.56 7.02
CA PRO A 20 4.14 13.14 6.88
C PRO A 20 5.18 12.26 7.58
N ASN A 21 6.47 12.57 7.40
CA ASN A 21 7.57 11.82 8.00
C ASN A 21 7.65 11.90 9.53
N ASN A 22 7.19 13.00 10.14
CA ASN A 22 7.31 13.25 11.58
C ASN A 22 6.08 12.80 12.36
N TYR A 23 4.94 12.70 11.69
CA TYR A 23 3.68 12.25 12.26
C TYR A 23 3.31 10.84 11.80
N ASP A 24 4.19 10.15 11.07
CA ASP A 24 4.00 8.77 10.66
C ASP A 24 3.92 7.84 11.89
N PRO A 25 2.76 7.25 12.20
CA PRO A 25 2.55 6.39 13.37
C PRO A 25 3.15 4.99 13.20
N THR A 26 3.57 4.61 11.98
CA THR A 26 4.23 3.32 11.71
C THR A 26 5.65 3.26 12.29
N LYS A 27 6.22 4.43 12.58
CA LYS A 27 7.54 4.59 13.20
C LYS A 27 7.39 4.75 14.71
N THR A 28 7.98 3.84 15.47
CA THR A 28 7.87 3.80 16.93
C THR A 28 8.28 5.13 17.59
N GLU A 29 9.32 5.79 17.07
CA GLU A 29 9.81 7.09 17.55
C GLU A 29 8.83 8.26 17.33
N ASN A 30 7.83 8.08 16.48
CA ASN A 30 6.87 9.11 16.12
C ASN A 30 5.52 8.96 16.81
N ILE A 31 5.24 7.84 17.49
CA ILE A 31 3.94 7.54 18.09
C ILE A 31 3.42 8.69 18.97
N GLN A 32 4.29 9.28 19.79
CA GLN A 32 3.94 10.42 20.63
C GLN A 32 3.54 11.65 19.80
N ARG A 33 4.37 12.01 18.80
CA ARG A 33 4.13 13.16 17.91
C ARG A 33 2.87 12.97 17.07
N ALA A 34 2.63 11.75 16.59
CA ALA A 34 1.43 11.35 15.87
C ALA A 34 0.17 11.52 16.73
N THR A 35 0.23 11.05 17.99
CA THR A 35 -0.88 11.15 18.95
C THR A 35 -1.23 12.62 19.24
N GLU A 36 -0.23 13.43 19.58
CA GLU A 36 -0.42 14.86 19.82
C GLU A 36 -1.00 15.56 18.59
N ARG A 37 -0.54 15.19 17.40
CA ARG A 37 -1.02 15.78 16.15
C ARG A 37 -2.47 15.43 15.88
N ARG A 38 -2.87 14.16 16.02
CA ARG A 38 -4.25 13.71 15.89
C ARG A 38 -5.16 14.42 16.89
N ASP A 39 -4.73 14.56 18.14
CA ASP A 39 -5.53 15.24 19.18
C ASP A 39 -5.73 16.73 18.87
N VAL A 40 -4.75 17.39 18.24
CA VAL A 40 -4.94 18.75 17.72
C VAL A 40 -6.03 18.77 16.65
N VAL A 41 -6.06 17.80 15.74
CA VAL A 41 -7.12 17.70 14.71
C VAL A 41 -8.48 17.46 15.35
N LEU A 42 -8.61 16.54 16.30
CA LEU A 42 -9.86 16.28 17.04
C LEU A 42 -10.37 17.55 17.75
N LYS A 43 -9.47 18.31 18.40
CA LYS A 43 -9.82 19.60 19.02
C LYS A 43 -10.32 20.62 18.01
N LEU A 44 -9.72 20.67 16.81
CA LEU A 44 -10.17 21.55 15.74
C LEU A 44 -11.54 21.11 15.18
N MET A 45 -11.76 19.81 14.99
CA MET A 45 -13.04 19.26 14.54
C MET A 45 -14.16 19.63 15.51
N ASN A 46 -13.93 19.47 16.82
CA ASN A 46 -14.89 19.88 17.85
C ASN A 46 -15.10 21.41 17.85
N ARG A 47 -14.02 22.20 17.76
CA ARG A 47 -14.11 23.68 17.70
C ARG A 47 -14.96 24.17 16.53
N HIS A 48 -14.87 23.49 15.39
CA HIS A 48 -15.62 23.84 14.18
C HIS A 48 -16.99 23.14 14.09
N GLY A 49 -17.39 22.38 15.11
CA GLY A 49 -18.72 21.77 15.19
C GLY A 49 -18.91 20.51 14.35
N TYR A 50 -17.84 19.89 13.86
CA TYR A 50 -17.91 18.63 13.10
C TYR A 50 -18.15 17.41 13.98
N ILE A 51 -17.73 17.47 15.25
CA ILE A 51 -17.93 16.42 16.25
C ILE A 51 -18.33 17.05 17.58
N THR A 52 -18.97 16.26 18.44
CA THR A 52 -19.27 16.62 19.82
C THR A 52 -18.04 16.48 20.72
N LYS A 53 -18.10 17.11 21.89
CA LYS A 53 -17.06 16.97 22.91
C LYS A 53 -16.90 15.52 23.38
N ALA A 54 -17.99 14.77 23.50
CA ALA A 54 -17.96 13.37 23.90
C ALA A 54 -17.24 12.50 22.85
N GLU A 55 -17.55 12.69 21.56
CA GLU A 55 -16.86 11.99 20.48
C GLU A 55 -15.37 12.33 20.40
N MET A 56 -15.01 13.59 20.64
CA MET A 56 -13.61 14.03 20.74
C MET A 56 -12.88 13.29 21.87
N GLU A 57 -13.47 13.23 23.06
CA GLU A 57 -12.87 12.58 24.23
C GLU A 57 -12.73 11.07 24.05
N GLU A 58 -13.74 10.41 23.47
CA GLU A 58 -13.67 8.97 23.14
C GLU A 58 -12.61 8.70 22.06
N ALA A 59 -12.57 9.49 20.99
CA ALA A 59 -11.59 9.31 19.92
C ALA A 59 -10.14 9.53 20.40
N SER A 60 -9.91 10.45 21.32
CA SER A 60 -8.56 10.68 21.89
C SER A 60 -8.05 9.51 22.74
N LYS A 61 -8.92 8.64 23.26
CA LYS A 61 -8.52 7.46 24.05
C LYS A 61 -7.97 6.31 23.20
N VAL A 62 -8.39 6.23 21.93
CA VAL A 62 -7.90 5.22 20.99
C VAL A 62 -6.42 5.45 20.73
N LYS A 63 -5.58 4.42 20.65
CA LYS A 63 -4.15 4.64 20.33
C LYS A 63 -3.99 4.81 18.82
N VAL A 64 -3.06 5.66 18.41
CA VAL A 64 -2.73 5.83 16.97
C VAL A 64 -2.20 4.55 16.32
N THR A 65 -1.76 3.59 17.12
CA THR A 65 -1.29 2.27 16.69
C THR A 65 -2.41 1.28 16.40
N ASP A 66 -3.61 1.47 16.97
CA ASP A 66 -4.69 0.47 16.90
C ASP A 66 -5.29 0.34 15.49
N GLY A 67 -5.22 1.42 14.69
CA GLY A 67 -5.64 1.43 13.28
C GLY A 67 -4.54 1.04 12.30
N LEU A 68 -3.33 0.71 12.77
CA LEU A 68 -2.23 0.34 11.88
C LEU A 68 -2.40 -1.08 11.40
N LYS A 69 -2.48 -1.21 10.08
CA LYS A 69 -2.28 -2.51 9.42
C LYS A 69 -0.80 -2.73 9.25
N THR A 70 -0.35 -3.95 9.49
CA THR A 70 0.99 -4.35 9.06
C THR A 70 1.10 -4.12 7.56
N ALA A 71 2.16 -3.44 7.15
CA ALA A 71 2.52 -3.35 5.74
C ALA A 71 2.86 -4.76 5.27
N THR A 72 1.84 -5.49 4.83
CA THR A 72 2.06 -6.60 3.92
C THR A 72 2.50 -5.93 2.64
N VAL A 73 3.78 -6.10 2.31
CA VAL A 73 4.24 -5.86 0.94
C VAL A 73 3.38 -6.79 0.10
N GLN A 74 2.33 -6.25 -0.51
CA GLN A 74 1.57 -6.97 -1.50
C GLN A 74 2.55 -7.18 -2.64
N ALA A 75 3.15 -8.37 -2.69
CA ALA A 75 4.00 -8.76 -3.78
C ALA A 75 3.19 -8.51 -5.05
N MET A 76 3.73 -7.69 -5.94
CA MET A 76 3.10 -7.44 -7.23
C MET A 76 2.97 -8.80 -7.91
N PRO A 77 1.74 -9.22 -8.27
CA PRO A 77 1.56 -10.51 -8.92
C PRO A 77 2.27 -10.49 -10.26
N TYR A 78 2.95 -11.59 -10.59
CA TYR A 78 3.68 -11.80 -11.86
C TYR A 78 4.77 -10.74 -12.12
N PRO A 79 5.74 -10.58 -11.20
CA PRO A 79 6.72 -9.49 -11.27
C PRO A 79 7.52 -9.48 -12.58
N ALA A 80 7.92 -10.66 -13.08
CA ALA A 80 8.67 -10.76 -14.34
C ALA A 80 7.88 -10.28 -15.56
N PHE A 81 6.57 -10.54 -15.60
CA PHE A 81 5.70 -10.04 -16.68
C PHE A 81 5.48 -8.53 -16.55
N MET A 82 5.22 -8.04 -15.33
CA MET A 82 5.04 -6.61 -15.09
C MET A 82 6.30 -5.81 -15.45
N ASP A 83 7.50 -6.32 -15.15
CA ASP A 83 8.76 -5.70 -15.57
C ASP A 83 8.88 -5.61 -17.11
N ALA A 84 8.41 -6.61 -17.84
CA ALA A 84 8.39 -6.59 -19.30
C ALA A 84 7.40 -5.54 -19.84
N VAL A 85 6.20 -5.47 -19.26
CA VAL A 85 5.18 -4.47 -19.61
C VAL A 85 5.70 -3.05 -19.36
N VAL A 86 6.32 -2.79 -18.21
CA VAL A 86 6.89 -1.47 -17.89
C VAL A 86 7.94 -1.09 -18.92
N LYS A 87 8.88 -2.00 -19.26
CA LYS A 87 9.90 -1.74 -20.29
C LYS A 87 9.31 -1.48 -21.67
N GLU A 88 8.25 -2.19 -22.04
CA GLU A 88 7.58 -1.99 -23.32
C GLU A 88 6.88 -0.63 -23.37
N VAL A 89 6.16 -0.26 -22.30
CA VAL A 89 5.47 1.04 -22.22
C VAL A 89 6.46 2.19 -22.21
N GLU A 90 7.56 2.12 -21.45
CA GLU A 90 8.61 3.15 -21.46
C GLU A 90 9.26 3.30 -22.85
N LYS A 91 9.35 2.21 -23.61
CA LYS A 91 9.92 2.22 -24.96
C LYS A 91 8.97 2.84 -25.99
N GLU A 92 7.68 2.47 -25.95
CA GLU A 92 6.69 2.92 -26.93
C GLU A 92 6.09 4.30 -26.59
N LEU A 93 6.08 4.67 -25.30
CA LEU A 93 5.59 5.94 -24.79
C LEU A 93 6.65 6.64 -23.91
N PRO A 94 7.75 7.14 -24.51
CA PRO A 94 8.87 7.72 -23.76
C PRO A 94 8.51 9.01 -23.01
N ASP A 95 7.46 9.70 -23.44
CA ASP A 95 6.98 10.95 -22.83
C ASP A 95 5.95 10.71 -21.72
N ALA A 96 5.46 9.48 -21.55
CA ALA A 96 4.46 9.14 -20.53
C ALA A 96 5.15 8.64 -19.26
N ASN A 97 4.77 9.20 -18.12
CA ASN A 97 5.24 8.73 -16.82
C ASN A 97 4.25 7.74 -16.22
N ILE A 98 4.61 6.46 -16.30
CA ILE A 98 3.83 5.33 -15.80
C ILE A 98 3.45 5.50 -14.32
N GLY A 99 4.28 6.17 -13.53
CA GLY A 99 4.05 6.37 -12.10
C GLY A 99 3.10 7.53 -11.73
N SER A 100 2.87 8.50 -12.62
CA SER A 100 2.11 9.72 -12.29
C SER A 100 0.92 10.02 -13.18
N ASP A 101 0.88 9.46 -14.39
CA ASP A 101 -0.03 9.95 -15.41
C ASP A 101 -1.39 9.22 -15.41
N GLY A 102 -1.56 8.25 -14.51
CA GLY A 102 -2.83 7.54 -14.32
C GLY A 102 -3.22 6.66 -15.51
N LEU A 103 -2.23 6.07 -16.19
CA LEU A 103 -2.45 5.24 -17.37
C LEU A 103 -3.23 3.96 -17.04
N GLU A 104 -4.15 3.57 -17.93
CA GLU A 104 -4.75 2.25 -17.94
C GLU A 104 -4.05 1.37 -18.99
N ILE A 105 -3.38 0.31 -18.54
CA ILE A 105 -2.60 -0.58 -19.40
C ILE A 105 -3.33 -1.92 -19.53
N TYR A 106 -3.72 -2.27 -20.75
CA TYR A 106 -4.34 -3.54 -21.09
C TYR A 106 -3.28 -4.46 -21.69
N THR A 107 -3.06 -5.61 -21.07
CA THR A 107 -1.99 -6.55 -21.45
C THR A 107 -2.55 -7.86 -21.97
N THR A 108 -1.70 -8.66 -22.61
CA THR A 108 -2.02 -10.00 -23.10
C THR A 108 -1.85 -11.10 -22.04
N LEU A 109 -1.69 -10.73 -20.77
CA LEU A 109 -1.43 -11.69 -19.69
C LEU A 109 -2.58 -12.70 -19.55
N ASP A 110 -2.26 -13.97 -19.81
CA ASP A 110 -3.10 -15.10 -19.43
C ASP A 110 -2.76 -15.54 -18.00
N ILE A 111 -3.67 -15.23 -17.08
CA ILE A 111 -3.53 -15.52 -15.65
C ILE A 111 -3.46 -17.03 -15.39
N ASP A 112 -4.20 -17.83 -16.14
CA ASP A 112 -4.28 -19.27 -15.91
C ASP A 112 -3.02 -19.98 -16.43
N ALA A 113 -2.52 -19.55 -17.60
CA ALA A 113 -1.25 -20.03 -18.14
C ALA A 113 -0.07 -19.68 -17.22
N GLN A 114 -0.01 -18.44 -16.74
CA GLN A 114 1.05 -17.98 -15.84
C GLN A 114 1.04 -18.76 -14.51
N LYS A 115 -0.13 -18.95 -13.89
CA LYS A 115 -0.26 -19.79 -12.68
C LYS A 115 0.15 -21.23 -12.91
N ALA A 116 -0.17 -21.80 -14.07
CA ALA A 116 0.22 -23.16 -14.40
C ALA A 116 1.75 -23.29 -14.52
N ALA A 117 2.40 -22.32 -15.14
CA ALA A 117 3.86 -22.27 -15.27
C ALA A 117 4.55 -22.08 -13.91
N ASP A 118 4.09 -21.12 -13.10
CA ASP A 118 4.60 -20.88 -11.75
C ASP A 118 4.45 -22.16 -10.90
N ARG A 119 3.30 -22.85 -10.99
CA ARG A 119 3.09 -24.13 -10.32
C ARG A 119 4.09 -25.20 -10.78
N ILE A 120 4.38 -25.30 -12.07
CA ILE A 120 5.34 -26.31 -12.57
C ILE A 120 6.75 -26.02 -12.04
N LEU A 121 7.12 -24.74 -11.95
CA LEU A 121 8.46 -24.34 -11.53
C LEU A 121 8.67 -24.39 -10.02
N ASP A 122 7.64 -24.04 -9.24
CA ASP A 122 7.71 -23.97 -7.78
C ASP A 122 7.41 -25.31 -7.08
N THR A 123 6.84 -26.28 -7.82
CA THR A 123 6.55 -27.62 -7.27
C THR A 123 7.60 -28.64 -7.69
N ASN A 124 7.66 -29.76 -6.97
CA ASN A 124 8.55 -30.89 -7.25
C ASN A 124 8.19 -31.67 -8.55
N ILE A 125 7.45 -31.07 -9.48
CA ILE A 125 7.25 -31.64 -10.82
C ILE A 125 8.59 -31.71 -11.54
N ILE A 126 9.46 -30.72 -11.35
CA ILE A 126 10.82 -30.71 -11.88
C ILE A 126 11.78 -30.99 -10.72
N ASN A 127 12.59 -32.04 -10.86
CA ASN A 127 13.63 -32.35 -9.87
C ASN A 127 14.90 -31.55 -10.19
N TYR A 128 15.04 -30.38 -9.58
CA TYR A 128 16.19 -29.51 -9.82
C TYR A 128 17.48 -30.08 -9.21
N PRO A 129 18.64 -29.90 -9.87
CA PRO A 129 19.93 -30.42 -9.36
C PRO A 129 20.36 -29.87 -7.99
N ASN A 130 19.98 -28.64 -7.65
CA ASN A 130 20.21 -27.99 -6.35
C ASN A 130 19.33 -26.74 -6.19
N ASP A 131 19.38 -26.12 -5.01
CA ASP A 131 18.66 -24.91 -4.59
C ASP A 131 19.12 -23.61 -5.28
N LYS A 132 20.26 -23.64 -5.98
CA LYS A 132 20.79 -22.50 -6.75
C LYS A 132 20.44 -22.58 -8.22
N PHE A 133 19.79 -23.64 -8.68
CA PHE A 133 19.40 -23.79 -10.07
C PHE A 133 18.28 -22.80 -10.40
N GLN A 134 18.48 -22.02 -11.47
CA GLN A 134 17.52 -21.00 -11.91
C GLN A 134 16.86 -21.43 -13.23
N GLY A 135 15.55 -21.28 -13.31
CA GLY A 135 14.76 -21.51 -14.52
C GLY A 135 14.16 -20.21 -15.04
N ALA A 136 13.93 -20.15 -16.35
CA ALA A 136 13.19 -19.09 -17.00
C ALA A 136 12.24 -19.68 -18.04
N PHE A 137 11.10 -19.05 -18.25
CA PHE A 137 10.13 -19.43 -19.27
C PHE A 137 9.55 -18.18 -19.91
N THR A 138 9.12 -18.30 -21.15
CA THR A 138 8.46 -17.23 -21.91
C THR A 138 7.36 -17.87 -22.73
N PHE A 139 6.15 -17.32 -22.64
CA PHE A 139 5.08 -17.59 -23.60
C PHE A 139 5.00 -16.42 -24.57
N MET A 140 4.67 -16.70 -25.83
CA MET A 140 4.42 -15.69 -26.87
C MET A 140 3.00 -15.86 -27.38
#